data_AF-A0A329XLJ2-F1
#
_entry.id   AF-A0A329XLJ2-F1
#
_cell.length_a   1.000
_cell.length_b   1.000
_cell.length_c   1.000
_cell.angle_alpha   90.00
_cell.angle_beta   90.00
_cell.angle_gamma   90.00
#
_symmetry.space_group_name_H-M   'P 1'
#
loop_
_entity.id
_entity.type
_entity.pdbx_description
1 polymer ?
#
loop_
_entity_poly.entity_id
_entity_poly.type
_entity_poly.pdbx_seq_one_letter_code
_entity_poly.pdbx_strand_id
1 'polypeptide(L)'
;MASPQSATTTVHPVCWYEQDKTGADLAQEIDSYDSQFVKEWLGRKYDGYEDHAGDADGHWYTPTCDYRYYRGDKPGEFRAFTQIWMLTASAMWVPAGGVPPEPVIDGATLARAAWDAVTIPTATIGYNPSVGDVGATIVGMDTWVWATGDTPKEVTVTATAGSTTATITATASMLTLQPDDGTAKCTGFGIPWTEENDAKGTDCKIIFNRSSAHFKNSVTPVDIKVSYAITYTATDGATGTMDTHTTSTTTTIPVAEIQTLNTQPTKQP
;
A
#
# COMPACT_ATOMS: atom_id res chain seq x y z
N MET A 1 -5.18 -2.31 -18.92
CA MET A 1 -5.46 -3.22 -17.79
C MET A 1 -4.10 -3.58 -17.24
N ALA A 2 -3.74 -3.01 -16.09
CA ALA A 2 -2.47 -3.32 -15.44
C ALA A 2 -2.37 -4.83 -15.20
N SER A 3 -1.24 -5.43 -15.60
CA SER A 3 -0.99 -6.85 -15.36
C SER A 3 -0.93 -7.14 -13.87
N PRO A 4 -1.40 -8.32 -13.41
CA PRO A 4 -1.28 -8.70 -12.01
C PRO A 4 0.20 -8.72 -11.62
N GLN A 5 0.54 -7.91 -10.62
CA GLN A 5 1.86 -7.91 -10.01
C GLN A 5 1.90 -8.95 -8.90
N SER A 6 3.01 -9.67 -8.79
CA SER A 6 3.28 -10.56 -7.67
C SER A 6 4.62 -10.17 -7.08
N ALA A 7 4.64 -9.95 -5.77
CA ALA A 7 5.83 -9.65 -5.02
C ALA A 7 5.95 -10.61 -3.84
N THR A 8 7.18 -10.91 -3.45
CA THR A 8 7.47 -11.66 -2.23
C THR A 8 8.23 -10.74 -1.30
N THR A 9 7.77 -10.66 -0.05
CA THR A 9 8.43 -9.90 1.01
C THR A 9 8.62 -10.80 2.22
N THR A 10 9.62 -10.49 3.04
CA THR A 10 9.90 -11.21 4.29
C THR A 10 9.72 -10.26 5.45
N VAL A 11 8.94 -10.70 6.44
CA VAL A 11 8.61 -9.91 7.63
C VAL A 11 8.82 -10.80 8.84
N HIS A 12 9.40 -10.22 9.89
CA HIS A 12 9.46 -10.93 11.16
C HIS A 12 8.07 -10.88 11.82
N PRO A 13 7.53 -12.03 12.26
CA PRO A 13 6.24 -12.06 12.96
C PRO A 13 6.31 -11.32 14.30
N VAL A 14 5.16 -10.82 14.76
CA VAL A 14 5.04 -10.24 16.11
C VAL A 14 5.07 -11.32 17.17
N CYS A 15 4.43 -12.47 16.90
CA CYS A 15 4.42 -13.65 17.75
C CYS A 15 4.84 -14.89 16.96
N TRP A 16 5.71 -15.72 17.52
CA TRP A 16 6.21 -16.93 16.89
C TRP A 16 6.46 -18.03 17.92
N TYR A 17 6.76 -19.23 17.43
CA TYR A 17 7.24 -20.32 18.27
C TYR A 17 8.76 -20.32 18.27
N GLU A 18 9.35 -20.12 19.43
CA GLU A 18 10.80 -20.19 19.63
C GLU A 18 11.18 -21.60 20.06
N GLN A 19 12.25 -22.13 19.44
CA GLN A 19 12.79 -23.43 19.81
C GLN A 19 13.36 -23.35 21.23
N ASP A 20 12.95 -24.29 22.06
CA ASP A 20 13.36 -24.45 23.45
C ASP A 20 14.13 -25.78 23.60
N LYS A 21 14.23 -26.26 24.84
CA LYS A 21 14.95 -27.46 25.25
C LYS A 21 14.49 -28.74 24.55
N THR A 22 15.39 -29.71 24.55
CA THR A 22 15.06 -31.08 24.19
C THR A 22 14.10 -31.69 25.22
N GLY A 23 13.46 -32.81 24.87
CA GLY A 23 12.56 -33.50 25.80
C GLY A 23 13.30 -33.96 27.06
N ALA A 24 14.50 -34.51 26.87
CA ALA A 24 15.39 -34.93 27.95
C ALA A 24 15.87 -33.76 28.81
N ASP A 25 16.34 -32.66 28.20
CA ASP A 25 16.83 -31.51 28.95
C ASP A 25 15.71 -30.82 29.75
N LEU A 26 14.51 -30.73 29.18
CA LEU A 26 13.36 -30.14 29.87
C LEU A 26 12.94 -30.98 31.08
N ALA A 27 12.84 -32.30 30.92
CA ALA A 27 12.47 -33.19 32.01
C ALA A 27 13.50 -33.13 33.15
N GLN A 28 14.80 -33.15 32.81
CA GLN A 28 15.87 -33.01 33.79
C GLN A 28 15.78 -31.67 34.56
N GLU A 29 15.46 -30.58 33.87
CA GLU A 29 15.28 -29.27 34.49
C GLU A 29 14.08 -29.26 35.45
N ILE A 30 12.91 -29.75 35.01
CA ILE A 30 11.72 -29.83 35.86
C ILE A 30 12.02 -30.64 37.12
N ASP A 31 12.72 -31.77 36.98
CA ASP A 31 13.09 -32.62 38.11
C ASP A 31 14.06 -31.95 39.09
N SER A 32 14.92 -31.07 38.60
CA SER A 32 15.92 -30.35 39.41
C SER A 32 15.33 -29.33 40.38
N TYR A 33 14.08 -28.89 40.20
CA TYR A 33 13.44 -27.93 41.08
C TYR A 33 12.97 -28.59 42.39
N ASP A 34 13.33 -28.05 43.56
CA ASP A 34 12.79 -28.54 44.84
C ASP A 34 11.31 -28.17 45.06
N SER A 35 10.83 -27.13 44.38
CA SER A 35 9.48 -26.59 44.56
C SER A 35 8.45 -27.36 43.74
N GLN A 36 7.56 -28.09 44.42
CA GLN A 36 6.44 -28.79 43.79
C GLN A 36 5.54 -27.84 42.96
N PHE A 37 5.35 -26.60 43.42
CA PHE A 37 4.58 -25.60 42.69
C PHE A 37 5.21 -25.27 41.32
N VAL A 38 6.54 -25.16 41.26
CA VAL A 38 7.27 -24.89 40.01
C VAL A 38 7.14 -26.06 39.06
N LYS A 39 7.28 -27.30 39.57
CA LYS A 39 7.10 -28.53 38.78
C LYS A 39 5.70 -28.59 38.16
N GLU A 40 4.66 -28.36 38.96
CA GLU A 40 3.27 -28.35 38.47
C GLU A 40 2.99 -27.24 37.46
N TRP A 41 3.58 -26.06 37.65
CA TRP A 41 3.43 -24.97 36.68
C TRP A 41 4.13 -25.28 35.34
N LEU A 42 5.34 -25.82 35.38
CA LEU A 42 6.07 -26.24 34.17
C LEU A 42 5.38 -27.42 33.48
N GLY A 43 4.90 -28.42 34.23
CA GLY A 43 4.14 -29.54 33.67
C GLY A 43 2.84 -29.09 32.98
N ARG A 44 2.17 -28.05 33.48
CA ARG A 44 1.03 -27.43 32.76
C ARG A 44 1.46 -26.63 31.53
N LYS A 45 2.63 -25.99 31.56
CA LYS A 45 3.15 -25.20 30.43
C LYS A 45 3.58 -26.12 29.28
N TYR A 46 4.24 -27.23 29.61
CA TYR A 46 4.71 -28.27 28.69
C TYR A 46 3.87 -29.53 28.93
N ASP A 47 2.59 -29.47 28.56
CA ASP A 47 1.65 -30.56 28.77
C ASP A 47 2.14 -31.84 28.08
N GLY A 48 2.20 -32.95 28.82
CA GLY A 48 2.69 -34.24 28.34
C GLY A 48 4.21 -34.35 28.20
N TYR A 49 5.01 -33.50 28.85
CA TYR A 49 6.48 -33.59 28.76
C TYR A 49 7.07 -34.92 29.20
N GLU A 50 6.39 -35.65 30.09
CA GLU A 50 6.82 -36.96 30.54
C GLU A 50 6.94 -37.98 29.40
N ASP A 51 6.11 -37.86 28.36
CA ASP A 51 6.13 -38.74 27.18
C ASP A 51 7.39 -38.52 26.31
N HIS A 52 8.10 -37.40 26.53
CA HIS A 52 9.26 -36.98 25.76
C HIS A 52 10.53 -36.87 26.63
N ALA A 53 10.45 -37.25 27.91
CA ALA A 53 11.54 -37.12 28.88
C ALA A 53 12.82 -37.92 28.52
N GLY A 54 12.73 -38.89 27.61
CA GLY A 54 13.87 -39.66 27.12
C GLY A 54 14.44 -39.21 25.77
N ASP A 55 13.84 -38.20 25.13
CA ASP A 55 14.19 -37.78 23.78
C ASP A 55 15.21 -36.62 23.81
N ALA A 56 16.43 -36.89 23.35
CA ALA A 56 17.53 -35.93 23.31
C ALA A 56 17.62 -35.14 21.99
N ASP A 57 16.78 -35.45 21.00
CA ASP A 57 16.89 -34.91 19.64
C ASP A 57 15.67 -34.05 19.25
N GLY A 58 14.47 -34.38 19.75
CA GLY A 58 13.28 -33.56 19.59
C GLY A 58 13.30 -32.32 20.49
N HIS A 59 12.53 -31.30 20.14
CA HIS A 59 12.51 -30.02 20.85
C HIS A 59 11.09 -29.57 21.20
N TRP A 60 10.99 -28.90 22.35
CA TRP A 60 9.84 -28.07 22.67
C TRP A 60 9.92 -26.74 21.94
N TYR A 61 8.75 -26.20 21.61
CA TYR A 61 8.59 -24.89 21.01
C TYR A 61 7.63 -24.07 21.85
N THR A 62 8.04 -22.89 22.29
CA THR A 62 7.22 -22.04 23.16
C THR A 62 6.72 -20.80 22.42
N PRO A 63 5.48 -20.36 22.66
CA PRO A 63 5.00 -19.12 22.09
C PRO A 63 5.74 -17.92 22.70
N THR A 64 6.31 -17.10 21.83
CA THR A 64 7.03 -15.87 22.15
C THR A 64 6.39 -14.71 21.36
N CYS A 65 6.35 -13.52 21.94
CA CYS A 65 5.98 -12.30 21.23
C CYS A 65 6.96 -11.18 21.59
N ASP A 66 7.29 -10.32 20.62
CA ASP A 66 8.17 -9.17 20.84
C ASP A 66 7.59 -7.90 20.23
N TYR A 67 7.40 -6.90 21.09
CA TYR A 67 6.83 -5.60 20.72
C TYR A 67 7.65 -4.87 19.65
N ARG A 68 8.95 -5.11 19.55
CA ARG A 68 9.81 -4.45 18.54
C ARG A 68 9.39 -4.75 17.10
N TYR A 69 8.68 -5.86 16.89
CA TYR A 69 8.16 -6.23 15.57
C TYR A 69 6.71 -5.78 15.35
N TYR A 70 6.05 -5.23 16.39
CA TYR A 70 4.70 -4.69 16.26
C TYR A 70 4.71 -3.41 15.42
N ARG A 71 3.94 -3.41 14.33
CA ARG A 71 3.82 -2.28 13.39
C ARG A 71 2.53 -1.48 13.54
N GLY A 72 1.71 -1.79 14.55
CA GLY A 72 0.48 -1.04 14.82
C GLY A 72 0.73 0.23 15.64
N ASP A 73 -0.14 1.22 15.44
CA ASP A 73 0.06 2.58 15.96
C ASP A 73 -0.40 2.74 17.43
N LYS A 74 -1.11 1.74 17.97
CA LYS A 74 -1.64 1.77 19.35
C LYS A 74 -1.05 0.65 20.21
N PRO A 75 -0.34 0.97 21.31
CA PRO A 75 0.18 -0.04 22.24
C PRO A 75 -0.89 -0.96 22.86
N GLY A 76 -2.12 -0.49 23.00
CA GLY A 76 -3.25 -1.29 23.50
C GLY A 76 -3.66 -2.43 22.57
N GLU A 77 -3.47 -2.28 21.26
CA GLU A 77 -3.78 -3.30 20.26
C GLU A 77 -2.75 -4.44 20.30
N PHE A 78 -1.47 -4.15 20.53
CA PHE A 78 -0.45 -5.19 20.79
C PHE A 78 -0.79 -6.05 22.01
N ARG A 79 -1.20 -5.41 23.11
CA ARG A 79 -1.53 -6.14 24.35
C ARG A 79 -2.75 -7.05 24.17
N ALA A 80 -3.77 -6.58 23.45
CA ALA A 80 -4.95 -7.40 23.13
C ALA A 80 -4.59 -8.59 22.24
N PHE A 81 -3.80 -8.37 21.18
CA PHE A 81 -3.34 -9.42 20.27
C PHE A 81 -2.49 -10.48 21.00
N THR A 82 -1.45 -10.04 21.71
CA THR A 82 -0.54 -10.95 22.43
C THR A 82 -1.24 -11.69 23.55
N GLN A 83 -2.21 -11.07 24.24
CA GLN A 83 -2.97 -11.74 25.28
C GLN A 83 -3.83 -12.87 24.71
N ILE A 84 -4.51 -12.66 23.57
CA ILE A 84 -5.27 -13.73 22.91
C ILE A 84 -4.32 -14.85 22.48
N TRP A 85 -3.22 -14.50 21.80
CA TRP A 85 -2.22 -15.47 21.37
C TRP A 85 -1.69 -16.31 22.53
N MET A 86 -1.23 -15.67 23.60
CA MET A 86 -0.65 -16.34 24.77
C MET A 86 -1.68 -17.14 25.60
N LEU A 87 -2.98 -16.86 25.46
CA LEU A 87 -4.04 -17.67 26.09
C LEU A 87 -4.35 -18.94 25.29
N THR A 88 -4.15 -18.93 23.98
CA THR A 88 -4.48 -20.04 23.09
C THR A 88 -3.27 -20.87 22.66
N ALA A 89 -2.10 -20.25 22.61
CA ALA A 89 -0.86 -20.89 22.22
C ALA A 89 -0.23 -21.61 23.42
N SER A 90 0.02 -22.90 23.27
CA SER A 90 0.66 -23.75 24.30
C SER A 90 2.01 -24.21 23.79
N ALA A 91 2.93 -24.60 24.68
CA ALA A 91 4.17 -25.20 24.24
C ALA A 91 3.87 -26.47 23.42
N MET A 92 4.60 -26.66 22.32
CA MET A 92 4.39 -27.78 21.41
C MET A 92 5.66 -28.61 21.29
N TRP A 93 5.50 -29.92 21.36
CA TRP A 93 6.57 -30.86 21.08
C TRP A 93 6.71 -31.06 19.57
N VAL A 94 7.95 -31.03 19.07
CA VAL A 94 8.29 -31.38 17.69
C VAL A 94 9.41 -32.41 17.70
N PRO A 95 9.21 -33.61 17.13
CA PRO A 95 10.25 -34.62 17.06
C PRO A 95 11.40 -34.17 16.15
N ALA A 96 12.56 -34.80 16.31
CA ALA A 96 13.73 -34.53 15.46
C ALA A 96 13.40 -34.68 13.96
N GLY A 97 13.78 -33.68 13.16
CA GLY A 97 13.45 -33.62 11.73
C GLY A 97 11.99 -33.27 11.42
N GLY A 98 11.16 -33.01 12.44
CA GLY A 98 9.83 -32.45 12.29
C GLY A 98 9.87 -30.99 11.83
N VAL A 99 8.74 -30.50 11.30
CA VAL A 99 8.60 -29.10 10.89
C VAL A 99 8.23 -28.27 12.12
N PRO A 100 8.97 -27.19 12.43
CA PRO A 100 8.61 -26.26 13.51
C PRO A 100 7.21 -25.68 13.32
N PRO A 101 6.53 -25.27 14.40
CA PRO A 101 5.23 -24.62 14.27
C PRO A 101 5.35 -23.34 13.43
N GLU A 102 4.38 -23.11 12.55
CA GLU A 102 4.40 -21.95 11.66
C GLU A 102 4.29 -20.65 12.48
N PRO A 103 5.14 -19.64 12.21
CA PRO A 103 5.01 -18.34 12.86
C PRO A 103 3.68 -17.67 12.48
N VAL A 104 3.09 -16.93 13.42
CA VAL A 104 1.84 -16.22 13.17
C VAL A 104 2.10 -14.74 12.95
N ILE A 105 1.83 -14.30 11.73
CA ILE A 105 1.85 -12.89 11.36
C ILE A 105 0.43 -12.36 11.55
N ASP A 106 0.28 -11.32 12.35
CA ASP A 106 -1.00 -10.64 12.49
C ASP A 106 -1.38 -9.92 11.19
N GLY A 107 -2.67 -9.83 10.92
CA GLY A 107 -3.20 -9.30 9.67
C GLY A 107 -2.80 -7.86 9.39
N ALA A 108 -2.62 -7.03 10.43
CA ALA A 108 -2.20 -5.63 10.26
C ALA A 108 -0.73 -5.53 9.84
N THR A 109 0.16 -6.32 10.44
CA THR A 109 1.57 -6.42 10.05
C THR A 109 1.70 -6.98 8.63
N LEU A 110 0.95 -8.04 8.30
CA LEU A 110 0.93 -8.61 6.96
C LEU A 110 0.44 -7.59 5.92
N ALA A 111 -0.62 -6.85 6.22
CA ALA A 111 -1.17 -5.84 5.33
C ALA A 111 -0.15 -4.73 5.02
N ARG A 112 0.52 -4.18 6.05
CA ARG A 112 1.51 -3.10 5.88
C ARG A 112 2.68 -3.57 5.04
N ALA A 113 3.21 -4.76 5.35
CA ALA A 113 4.32 -5.30 4.58
C ALA A 113 3.95 -5.63 3.13
N ALA A 114 2.73 -6.11 2.89
CA ALA A 114 2.22 -6.32 1.55
C ALA A 114 2.12 -4.99 0.80
N TRP A 115 1.62 -3.94 1.45
CA TRP A 115 1.50 -2.61 0.87
C TRP A 115 2.85 -1.97 0.55
N ASP A 116 3.86 -2.15 1.42
CA ASP A 116 5.23 -1.64 1.20
C ASP A 116 5.88 -2.23 -0.06
N ALA A 117 5.41 -3.40 -0.52
CA ALA A 117 5.90 -4.05 -1.75
C ALA A 117 5.13 -3.61 -3.02
N VAL A 118 4.07 -2.81 -2.89
CA VAL A 118 3.22 -2.39 -4.01
C VAL A 118 3.85 -1.20 -4.74
N THR A 119 3.88 -1.28 -6.06
CA THR A 119 4.24 -0.13 -6.91
C THR A 119 3.05 0.24 -7.80
N ILE A 120 2.47 1.41 -7.54
CA ILE A 120 1.41 1.96 -8.37
C ILE A 120 2.02 2.76 -9.52
N PRO A 121 1.65 2.50 -10.79
CA PRO A 121 2.12 3.31 -11.91
C PRO A 121 1.67 4.77 -11.77
N THR A 122 2.51 5.70 -12.22
CA THR A 122 2.15 7.13 -12.26
C THR A 122 1.09 7.38 -13.33
N ALA A 123 0.19 8.32 -13.07
CA ALA A 123 -0.86 8.66 -14.01
C ALA A 123 -0.31 9.33 -15.27
N THR A 124 -0.90 9.01 -16.42
CA THR A 124 -0.75 9.77 -17.67
C THR A 124 -2.04 10.51 -17.97
N ILE A 125 -1.97 11.58 -18.76
CA ILE A 125 -3.15 12.38 -19.11
C ILE A 125 -3.27 12.57 -20.62
N GLY A 126 -4.51 12.72 -21.08
CA GLY A 126 -4.87 13.29 -22.38
C GLY A 126 -5.55 14.63 -22.16
N TYR A 127 -5.58 15.47 -23.20
CA TYR A 127 -6.22 16.78 -23.13
C TYR A 127 -6.82 17.22 -24.47
N ASN A 128 -7.76 18.16 -24.39
CA ASN A 128 -8.40 18.83 -25.53
C ASN A 128 -8.74 20.30 -25.14
N PRO A 129 -8.61 21.32 -26.01
CA PRO A 129 -8.19 21.24 -27.40
C PRO A 129 -6.70 20.87 -27.56
N SER A 130 -6.39 20.21 -28.67
CA SER A 130 -5.03 19.90 -29.13
C SER A 130 -4.91 20.35 -30.58
N VAL A 131 -4.45 21.59 -30.79
CA VAL A 131 -4.45 22.28 -32.09
C VAL A 131 -3.08 22.30 -32.74
N GLY A 132 -3.07 22.19 -34.08
CA GLY A 132 -1.86 22.22 -34.89
C GLY A 132 -0.93 21.03 -34.67
N ASP A 133 0.22 21.04 -35.35
CA ASP A 133 1.16 19.90 -35.36
C ASP A 133 1.82 19.64 -34.00
N VAL A 134 1.88 20.67 -33.16
CA VAL A 134 2.43 20.56 -31.80
C VAL A 134 1.37 20.13 -30.78
N GLY A 135 0.09 20.07 -31.15
CA GLY A 135 -1.00 19.69 -30.25
C GLY A 135 -1.20 20.68 -29.10
N ALA A 136 -1.16 21.99 -29.38
CA ALA A 136 -1.26 23.01 -28.34
C ALA A 136 -2.70 23.15 -27.82
N THR A 137 -2.85 23.50 -26.55
CA THR A 137 -4.08 24.16 -26.08
C THR A 137 -3.94 25.69 -26.21
N ILE A 138 -4.99 26.44 -25.85
CA ILE A 138 -5.05 27.89 -26.02
C ILE A 138 -5.14 28.61 -24.68
N VAL A 139 -4.41 29.72 -24.55
CA VAL A 139 -4.50 30.63 -23.40
C VAL A 139 -5.94 31.09 -23.16
N GLY A 140 -6.37 31.04 -21.90
CA GLY A 140 -7.70 31.49 -21.46
C GLY A 140 -8.85 30.57 -21.84
N MET A 141 -8.60 29.46 -22.55
CA MET A 141 -9.61 28.46 -22.87
C MET A 141 -9.61 27.31 -21.85
N ASP A 142 -10.78 26.73 -21.63
CA ASP A 142 -10.93 25.49 -20.87
C ASP A 142 -10.18 24.37 -21.60
N THR A 143 -9.04 23.96 -21.04
CA THR A 143 -8.35 22.74 -21.44
C THR A 143 -8.95 21.58 -20.68
N TRP A 144 -9.79 20.80 -21.35
CA TRP A 144 -10.31 19.53 -20.86
C TRP A 144 -9.16 18.55 -20.65
N VAL A 145 -9.06 17.93 -19.47
CA VAL A 145 -8.05 16.90 -19.17
C VAL A 145 -8.73 15.60 -18.69
N TRP A 146 -8.13 14.44 -18.99
CA TRP A 146 -8.52 13.15 -18.44
C TRP A 146 -7.33 12.22 -18.23
N ALA A 147 -7.45 11.30 -17.28
CA ALA A 147 -6.46 10.24 -17.08
C ALA A 147 -6.51 9.24 -18.23
N THR A 148 -5.33 8.85 -18.72
CA THR A 148 -5.14 7.85 -19.77
C THR A 148 -4.35 6.66 -19.24
N GLY A 149 -4.23 5.62 -20.05
CA GLY A 149 -3.39 4.46 -19.76
C GLY A 149 -3.84 3.66 -18.53
N ASP A 150 -2.87 3.04 -17.87
CA ASP A 150 -3.06 2.24 -16.65
C ASP A 150 -2.98 3.12 -15.39
N THR A 151 -3.87 4.11 -15.28
CA THR A 151 -4.05 4.89 -14.03
C THR A 151 -5.13 4.21 -13.17
N PRO A 152 -4.79 3.34 -12.21
CA PRO A 152 -5.80 2.62 -11.45
C PRO A 152 -6.55 3.59 -10.52
N LYS A 153 -7.87 3.52 -10.53
CA LYS A 153 -8.73 4.20 -9.54
C LYS A 153 -8.86 3.39 -8.25
N GLU A 154 -8.67 2.08 -8.36
CA GLU A 154 -8.66 1.14 -7.26
C GLU A 154 -7.53 0.13 -7.48
N VAL A 155 -6.81 -0.19 -6.41
CA VAL A 155 -5.79 -1.23 -6.37
C VAL A 155 -6.15 -2.18 -5.24
N THR A 156 -6.28 -3.47 -5.55
CA THR A 156 -6.55 -4.52 -4.56
C THR A 156 -5.36 -5.45 -4.49
N VAL A 157 -4.90 -5.70 -3.26
CA VAL A 157 -3.74 -6.54 -2.97
C VAL A 157 -4.14 -7.58 -1.95
N THR A 158 -3.74 -8.82 -2.18
CA THR A 158 -3.94 -9.90 -1.22
C THR A 158 -2.59 -10.48 -0.85
N ALA A 159 -2.37 -10.69 0.44
CA ALA A 159 -1.19 -11.36 0.97
C ALA A 159 -1.60 -12.44 1.95
N THR A 160 -0.90 -13.57 1.91
CA THR A 160 -1.16 -14.73 2.77
C THR A 160 0.15 -15.17 3.43
N ALA A 161 0.10 -15.39 4.74
CA ALA A 161 1.16 -15.98 5.52
C ALA A 161 0.52 -16.96 6.53
N GLY A 162 0.83 -18.25 6.41
CA GLY A 162 0.14 -19.31 7.13
C GLY A 162 -1.38 -19.25 6.99
N SER A 163 -2.08 -19.25 8.12
CA SER A 163 -3.54 -19.13 8.18
C SER A 163 -4.07 -17.70 8.02
N THR A 164 -3.20 -16.69 8.05
CA THR A 164 -3.60 -15.28 7.98
C THR A 164 -3.57 -14.81 6.53
N THR A 165 -4.69 -14.24 6.07
CA THR A 165 -4.76 -13.55 4.79
C THR A 165 -5.21 -12.12 5.02
N ALA A 166 -4.48 -11.15 4.47
CA ALA A 166 -4.83 -9.74 4.46
C ALA A 166 -5.24 -9.30 3.05
N THR A 167 -6.31 -8.51 2.96
CA THR A 167 -6.76 -7.84 1.74
C THR A 167 -6.66 -6.34 1.95
N ILE A 168 -5.94 -5.68 1.07
CA ILE A 168 -5.70 -4.24 1.08
C ILE A 168 -6.41 -3.65 -0.14
N THR A 169 -7.14 -2.56 0.07
CA THR A 169 -7.83 -1.83 -0.99
C THR A 169 -7.41 -0.37 -0.93
N ALA A 170 -6.84 0.12 -2.01
CA ALA A 170 -6.41 1.50 -2.16
C ALA A 170 -7.26 2.18 -3.23
N THR A 171 -7.93 3.28 -2.86
CA THR A 171 -8.88 3.97 -3.74
C THR A 171 -8.46 5.41 -3.94
N ALA A 172 -8.52 5.87 -5.19
CA ALA A 172 -8.29 7.25 -5.56
C ALA A 172 -9.56 7.82 -6.21
N SER A 173 -9.86 9.08 -5.88
CA SER A 173 -11.10 9.73 -6.31
C SER A 173 -10.91 10.72 -7.46
N MET A 174 -9.73 11.33 -7.59
CA MET A 174 -9.47 12.39 -8.56
C MET A 174 -8.01 12.56 -8.93
N LEU A 175 -7.77 13.23 -10.06
CA LEU A 175 -6.48 13.82 -10.39
C LEU A 175 -6.28 15.12 -9.60
N THR A 176 -5.06 15.38 -9.15
CA THR A 176 -4.62 16.71 -8.71
C THR A 176 -3.57 17.20 -9.69
N LEU A 177 -3.90 18.28 -10.41
CA LEU A 177 -3.04 18.86 -11.44
C LEU A 177 -2.52 20.22 -10.99
N GLN A 178 -1.24 20.49 -11.24
CA GLN A 178 -0.62 21.77 -10.94
C GLN A 178 0.21 22.23 -12.15
N PRO A 179 -0.40 22.99 -13.08
CA PRO A 179 0.33 23.62 -14.17
C PRO A 179 1.14 24.82 -13.67
N ASP A 180 2.34 25.04 -14.21
CA ASP A 180 3.18 26.19 -13.84
C ASP A 180 2.53 27.54 -14.20
N ASP A 181 1.74 27.58 -15.28
CA ASP A 181 1.16 28.80 -15.86
C ASP A 181 -0.36 28.70 -16.06
N GLY A 182 -1.06 28.17 -15.05
CA GLY A 182 -2.51 28.03 -15.11
C GLY A 182 -3.13 27.66 -13.78
N THR A 183 -4.43 27.39 -13.83
CA THR A 183 -5.19 26.87 -12.69
C THR A 183 -5.92 25.62 -13.14
N ALA A 184 -5.77 24.53 -12.38
CA ALA A 184 -6.52 23.31 -12.60
C ALA A 184 -7.66 23.16 -11.60
N LYS A 185 -8.76 22.55 -12.04
CA LYS A 185 -9.84 22.10 -11.18
C LYS A 185 -10.31 20.74 -11.65
N CYS A 186 -10.16 19.75 -10.79
CA CYS A 186 -10.64 18.39 -11.03
C CYS A 186 -11.49 17.93 -9.84
N THR A 187 -12.60 17.25 -10.11
CA THR A 187 -13.44 16.56 -9.12
C THR A 187 -13.53 15.06 -9.42
N GLY A 188 -12.73 14.58 -10.36
CA GLY A 188 -12.62 13.20 -10.79
C GLY A 188 -11.37 13.00 -11.64
N PHE A 189 -11.39 11.97 -12.49
CA PHE A 189 -10.27 11.61 -13.37
C PHE A 189 -10.40 12.18 -14.79
N GLY A 190 -11.41 13.01 -15.06
CA GLY A 190 -11.77 13.43 -16.41
C GLY A 190 -12.50 12.34 -17.20
N ILE A 191 -13.23 12.79 -18.22
CA ILE A 191 -13.88 11.93 -19.22
C ILE A 191 -13.12 12.12 -20.53
N PRO A 192 -12.69 11.09 -21.28
CA PRO A 192 -12.03 11.32 -22.56
C PRO A 192 -12.87 12.16 -23.52
N TRP A 193 -12.28 13.19 -24.13
CA TRP A 193 -13.00 14.04 -25.09
C TRP A 193 -13.39 13.24 -26.34
N THR A 194 -14.67 13.33 -26.69
CA THR A 194 -15.27 12.87 -27.95
C THR A 194 -16.43 13.81 -28.26
N GLU A 195 -16.90 13.86 -29.50
CA GLU A 195 -18.11 14.65 -29.84
C GLU A 195 -19.33 14.22 -29.01
N GLU A 196 -19.46 12.93 -28.69
CA GLU A 196 -20.53 12.43 -27.82
C GLU A 196 -20.39 12.93 -26.37
N ASN A 197 -19.16 13.00 -25.87
CA ASN A 197 -18.91 13.42 -24.50
C ASN A 197 -18.97 14.93 -24.34
N ASP A 198 -18.85 15.72 -25.42
CA ASP A 198 -18.90 17.19 -25.36
C ASP A 198 -20.14 17.71 -24.63
N ALA A 199 -21.31 17.10 -24.88
CA ALA A 199 -22.55 17.42 -24.20
C ALA A 199 -22.58 17.02 -22.71
N LYS A 200 -21.81 15.99 -22.32
CA LYS A 200 -21.64 15.57 -20.91
C LYS A 200 -20.66 16.48 -20.17
N GLY A 201 -19.69 17.05 -20.89
CA GLY A 201 -18.59 17.81 -20.35
C GLY A 201 -17.58 16.94 -19.59
N THR A 202 -16.79 17.58 -18.75
CA THR A 202 -15.75 16.94 -17.93
C THR A 202 -15.73 17.46 -16.52
N ASP A 203 -15.21 16.62 -15.63
CA ASP A 203 -14.97 16.94 -14.24
C ASP A 203 -13.51 17.37 -13.98
N CYS A 204 -12.67 17.54 -15.01
CA CYS A 204 -11.28 17.94 -14.87
C CYS A 204 -10.85 18.89 -16.00
N LYS A 205 -10.42 20.11 -15.61
CA LYS A 205 -10.05 21.19 -16.53
C LYS A 205 -8.81 21.94 -16.04
N ILE A 206 -8.06 22.49 -16.99
CA ILE A 206 -6.99 23.47 -16.77
C ILE A 206 -7.32 24.74 -17.57
N ILE A 207 -7.15 25.91 -16.97
CA ILE A 207 -7.12 27.18 -17.69
C ILE A 207 -5.70 27.73 -17.61
N PHE A 208 -5.02 27.82 -18.76
CA PHE A 208 -3.69 28.41 -18.85
C PHE A 208 -3.79 29.93 -19.00
N ASN A 209 -2.98 30.67 -18.25
CA ASN A 209 -3.03 32.13 -18.21
C ASN A 209 -1.99 32.79 -19.13
N ARG A 210 -1.07 32.00 -19.70
CA ARG A 210 0.04 32.49 -20.51
C ARG A 210 0.48 31.44 -21.52
N SER A 211 0.99 31.90 -22.67
CA SER A 211 1.59 31.01 -23.67
C SER A 211 2.87 30.39 -23.14
N SER A 212 3.10 29.13 -23.51
CA SER A 212 4.30 28.38 -23.17
C SER A 212 5.57 28.85 -23.88
N ALA A 213 5.49 29.81 -24.82
CA ALA A 213 6.61 30.28 -25.62
C ALA A 213 7.83 30.80 -24.82
N HIS A 214 7.63 31.17 -23.56
CA HIS A 214 8.69 31.63 -22.67
C HIS A 214 9.39 30.48 -21.89
N PHE A 215 8.83 29.27 -21.92
CA PHE A 215 9.46 28.07 -21.38
C PHE A 215 10.42 27.44 -22.39
N LYS A 216 11.34 26.63 -21.88
CA LYS A 216 12.19 25.78 -22.72
C LYS A 216 11.31 24.86 -23.58
N ASN A 217 11.63 24.75 -24.88
CA ASN A 217 10.90 23.96 -25.87
C ASN A 217 9.43 24.38 -26.08
N SER A 218 9.04 25.58 -25.62
CA SER A 218 7.68 26.11 -25.79
C SER A 218 6.58 25.21 -25.22
N VAL A 219 6.80 24.61 -24.05
CA VAL A 219 5.80 23.77 -23.34
C VAL A 219 5.70 24.14 -21.85
N THR A 220 4.49 24.10 -21.31
CA THR A 220 4.22 24.38 -19.89
C THR A 220 4.26 23.08 -19.09
N PRO A 221 5.10 22.95 -18.05
CA PRO A 221 5.08 21.81 -17.14
C PRO A 221 3.75 21.72 -16.38
N VAL A 222 3.28 20.50 -16.17
CA VAL A 222 2.08 20.17 -15.39
C VAL A 222 2.40 19.00 -14.48
N ASP A 223 2.44 19.25 -13.18
CA ASP A 223 2.56 18.21 -12.18
C ASP A 223 1.22 17.47 -12.04
N ILE A 224 1.29 16.15 -12.01
CA ILE A 224 0.16 15.23 -11.90
C ILE A 224 0.35 14.42 -10.63
N LYS A 225 -0.64 14.47 -9.74
CA LYS A 225 -0.69 13.69 -8.51
C LYS A 225 -1.97 12.89 -8.41
N VAL A 226 -1.86 11.67 -7.89
CA VAL A 226 -3.00 10.82 -7.53
C VAL A 226 -2.78 10.30 -6.12
N SER A 227 -3.72 10.62 -5.22
CA SER A 227 -3.70 10.20 -3.83
C SER A 227 -4.65 9.05 -3.58
N TYR A 228 -4.15 7.99 -2.96
CA TYR A 228 -4.87 6.75 -2.67
C TYR A 228 -5.14 6.62 -1.18
N ALA A 229 -6.41 6.58 -0.79
CA ALA A 229 -6.84 6.21 0.54
C ALA A 229 -6.82 4.69 0.68
N ILE A 230 -6.11 4.18 1.68
CA ILE A 230 -5.84 2.74 1.83
C ILE A 230 -6.57 2.18 3.04
N THR A 231 -7.30 1.10 2.83
CA THR A 231 -7.92 0.29 3.87
C THR A 231 -7.45 -1.15 3.78
N TYR A 232 -7.56 -1.89 4.88
CA TYR A 232 -7.32 -3.32 4.88
C TYR A 232 -8.29 -4.08 5.78
N THR A 233 -8.47 -5.35 5.47
CA THR A 233 -9.14 -6.36 6.29
C THR A 233 -8.30 -7.63 6.30
N ALA A 234 -8.42 -8.44 7.36
CA ALA A 234 -7.71 -9.71 7.45
C ALA A 234 -8.57 -10.82 8.09
N THR A 235 -8.19 -12.08 7.85
CA THR A 235 -8.93 -13.27 8.32
C THR A 235 -8.91 -13.45 9.83
N ASP A 236 -7.97 -12.82 10.53
CA ASP A 236 -7.91 -12.74 12.00
C ASP A 236 -8.87 -11.68 12.59
N GLY A 237 -9.64 -10.98 11.73
CA GLY A 237 -10.56 -9.92 12.12
C GLY A 237 -9.93 -8.53 12.20
N ALA A 238 -8.62 -8.40 11.96
CA ALA A 238 -7.98 -7.09 11.92
C ALA A 238 -8.51 -6.27 10.74
N THR A 239 -8.82 -5.00 11.00
CA THR A 239 -9.24 -4.03 9.98
C THR A 239 -8.64 -2.68 10.31
N GLY A 240 -8.43 -1.83 9.28
CA GLY A 240 -7.88 -0.50 9.52
C GLY A 240 -7.63 0.31 8.24
N THR A 241 -7.00 1.46 8.44
CA THR A 241 -6.54 2.37 7.38
C THR A 241 -5.03 2.52 7.46
N MET A 242 -4.39 2.85 6.34
CA MET A 242 -2.97 3.22 6.29
C MET A 242 -2.79 4.66 5.80
N ASP A 243 -1.57 5.18 5.91
CA ASP A 243 -1.22 6.48 5.36
C ASP A 243 -1.49 6.53 3.86
N THR A 244 -2.01 7.67 3.40
CA THR A 244 -2.30 7.91 1.99
C THR A 244 -1.05 7.73 1.15
N HIS A 245 -1.13 6.90 0.11
CA HIS A 245 -0.07 6.77 -0.88
C HIS A 245 -0.30 7.77 -2.02
N THR A 246 0.73 8.48 -2.48
CA THR A 246 0.61 9.44 -3.58
C THR A 246 1.60 9.12 -4.67
N THR A 247 1.12 8.91 -5.89
CA THR A 247 1.97 8.88 -7.09
C THR A 247 2.08 10.29 -7.66
N SER A 248 3.28 10.65 -8.13
CA SER A 248 3.55 11.96 -8.71
C SER A 248 4.38 11.81 -9.97
N THR A 249 4.02 12.54 -11.01
CA THR A 249 4.81 12.68 -12.24
C THR A 249 4.58 14.06 -12.84
N THR A 250 5.39 14.44 -13.82
CA THR A 250 5.24 15.71 -14.52
C THR A 250 5.13 15.42 -16.01
N THR A 251 4.16 16.06 -16.66
CA THR A 251 4.06 16.10 -18.12
C THR A 251 4.23 17.54 -18.61
N THR A 252 4.24 17.74 -19.91
CA THR A 252 4.32 19.07 -20.51
C THR A 252 3.22 19.26 -21.54
N ILE A 253 2.54 20.41 -21.49
CA ILE A 253 1.46 20.77 -22.42
C ILE A 253 1.87 22.04 -23.18
N PRO A 254 1.93 22.03 -24.53
CA PRO A 254 2.12 23.24 -25.31
C PRO A 254 0.90 24.16 -25.22
N VAL A 255 1.12 25.46 -25.05
CA VAL A 255 0.06 26.48 -24.90
C VAL A 255 0.31 27.63 -25.87
N ALA A 256 -0.56 27.76 -26.86
CA ALA A 256 -0.54 28.85 -27.83
C ALA A 256 -1.45 30.00 -27.40
N GLU A 257 -1.15 31.21 -27.86
CA GLU A 257 -1.99 32.38 -27.69
C GLU A 257 -2.52 32.83 -29.07
N ILE A 258 -3.80 33.14 -29.15
CA ILE A 258 -4.39 33.71 -30.36
C ILE A 258 -4.19 35.22 -30.31
N GLN A 259 -3.46 35.76 -31.28
CA GLN A 259 -3.26 37.20 -31.43
C GLN A 259 -3.95 37.71 -32.69
N THR A 260 -4.72 38.80 -32.55
CA THR A 260 -5.35 39.48 -33.68
C THR A 260 -4.55 40.73 -34.02
N LEU A 261 -4.02 40.80 -35.24
CA LEU A 261 -3.37 41.99 -35.77
C LEU A 261 -4.41 42.93 -36.39
N ASN A 262 -4.60 44.11 -35.82
CA ASN A 262 -5.36 45.18 -36.46
C ASN A 262 -4.39 46.08 -37.23
N THR A 263 -4.36 45.94 -38.55
CA THR A 263 -3.54 46.80 -39.41
C THR A 263 -4.38 47.96 -39.91
N GLN A 264 -4.01 49.19 -39.54
CA GLN A 264 -4.55 50.37 -40.21
C GLN A 264 -3.85 50.50 -41.57
N PRO A 265 -4.59 50.60 -42.69
CA PRO A 265 -3.96 50.85 -43.98
C PRO A 265 -3.22 52.19 -43.92
N THR A 266 -1.89 52.14 -44.01
CA THR A 266 -1.07 53.35 -44.20
C THR A 266 -1.31 53.85 -45.61
N LYS A 267 -2.22 54.83 -45.74
CA LYS A 267 -2.50 55.71 -46.89
C LYS A 267 -2.07 55.19 -48.27
N GLN A 268 -3.07 54.89 -49.10
CA GLN A 268 -2.96 55.14 -50.54
C GLN A 268 -2.96 56.66 -50.76
N PRO A 269 -2.02 57.17 -51.56
CA PRO A 269 -2.34 57.48 -52.96
C PRO A 269 -1.49 56.69 -53.96
#